data_AF-A0AAW2Z0G2-F1
#
_entry.id   AF-A0AAW2Z0G2-F1
#
_cell.length_a   1.000
_cell.length_b   1.000
_cell.length_c   1.000
_cell.angle_alpha   90.00
_cell.angle_beta   90.00
_cell.angle_gamma   90.00
#
_symmetry.space_group_name_H-M   'P 1'
#
loop_
_entity.id
_entity.type
_entity.pdbx_description
1 polymer ?
#
loop_
_entity_poly.entity_id
_entity_poly.type
_entity_poly.pdbx_seq_one_letter_code
_entity_poly.pdbx_strand_id
1 'polypeptide(L)'
;MRFINNSLLYLRRYSNQRTIHTIRKTLIDENKTREFGSHIADLCRKGDVISLVGEMGSGKTVFCQGFVRQICSDKSLQVTSPTYLLDNLYDSHGINVHHIDLYRLSGG
;
A
#
# COMPACT_ATOMS: atom_id res chain seq x y z
N MET A 1 16.83 9.47 17.68
CA MET A 1 15.81 9.82 16.67
C MET A 1 14.48 9.27 17.14
N ARG A 2 13.60 10.12 17.70
CA ARG A 2 12.30 9.69 18.23
C ARG A 2 11.34 9.47 17.05
N PHE A 3 11.10 8.22 16.68
CA PHE A 3 9.93 7.88 15.87
C PHE A 3 8.73 7.83 16.81
N ILE A 4 7.98 8.93 16.89
CA ILE A 4 6.59 8.86 17.36
C ILE A 4 5.77 9.27 16.15
N ASN A 5 5.51 8.32 15.26
CA ASN A 5 4.48 8.51 14.25
C ASN A 5 3.35 7.53 14.56
N ASN A 6 2.46 7.98 15.46
CA ASN A 6 1.17 7.35 15.74
C ASN A 6 0.20 7.50 14.54
N SER A 7 0.70 7.26 13.35
CA SER A 7 -0.03 7.44 12.11
C SER A 7 -0.90 6.22 11.89
N LEU A 8 -2.20 6.42 11.97
CA LEU A 8 -3.19 5.38 11.67
C LEU A 8 -3.14 5.08 10.17
N LEU A 9 -2.76 3.86 9.80
CA LEU A 9 -2.99 3.36 8.46
C LEU A 9 -4.38 2.74 8.42
N TYR A 10 -5.28 3.36 7.66
CA TYR A 10 -6.59 2.80 7.38
C TYR A 10 -6.55 2.04 6.06
N LEU A 11 -6.93 0.77 6.11
CA LEU A 11 -7.00 -0.10 4.97
C LEU A 11 -8.44 -0.52 4.71
N ARG A 12 -8.91 -0.35 3.47
CA ARG A 12 -10.19 -0.91 3.02
C ARG A 12 -9.97 -1.82 1.82
N ARG A 13 -10.32 -3.10 1.97
CA ARG A 13 -10.29 -4.10 0.88
C ARG A 13 -11.67 -4.20 0.25
N TYR A 14 -11.70 -4.16 -1.08
CA TYR A 14 -12.89 -4.37 -1.88
C TYR A 14 -12.74 -5.60 -2.77
N SER A 15 -13.80 -6.38 -2.91
CA SER A 15 -13.95 -7.38 -3.97
C SER A 15 -15.37 -7.31 -4.52
N ASN A 16 -15.55 -7.42 -5.84
CA ASN A 16 -16.85 -7.25 -6.51
C ASN A 16 -17.59 -5.98 -6.04
N GLN A 17 -16.85 -4.85 -5.93
CA GLN A 17 -17.34 -3.53 -5.49
C GLN A 17 -17.91 -3.47 -4.06
N ARG A 18 -17.77 -4.53 -3.26
CA ARG A 18 -18.19 -4.55 -1.85
C ARG A 18 -17.00 -4.46 -0.93
N THR A 19 -17.16 -3.73 0.16
CA THR A 19 -16.19 -3.72 1.24
C THR A 19 -16.24 -5.03 1.98
N ILE A 20 -15.09 -5.64 2.15
CA ILE A 20 -14.98 -6.89 2.89
C ILE A 20 -14.36 -6.64 4.26
N HIS A 21 -13.31 -5.82 4.33
CA HIS A 21 -12.57 -5.58 5.57
C HIS A 21 -12.12 -4.14 5.71
N THR A 22 -12.11 -3.68 6.97
CA THR A 22 -11.52 -2.42 7.40
C THR A 22 -10.51 -2.71 8.52
N ILE A 23 -9.27 -2.26 8.35
CA ILE A 23 -8.21 -2.41 9.35
C ILE A 23 -7.66 -1.03 9.71
N ARG A 24 -7.52 -0.79 11.02
CA ARG A 24 -6.86 0.38 11.58
C ARG A 24 -5.69 -0.11 12.42
N LYS A 25 -4.47 0.30 12.06
CA LYS A 25 -3.27 -0.14 12.77
C LYS A 25 -2.30 1.02 12.98
N THR A 26 -1.74 1.09 14.19
CA THR A 26 -0.56 1.90 14.49
C THR A 26 0.66 1.01 14.33
N LEU A 27 1.63 1.44 13.52
CA LEU A 27 2.85 0.69 13.25
C LEU A 27 4.03 1.52 13.75
N ILE A 28 4.91 0.86 14.50
CA ILE A 28 5.95 1.53 15.31
C ILE A 28 7.21 1.87 14.52
N ASP A 29 7.42 1.21 13.37
CA ASP A 29 8.55 1.44 12.49
C ASP A 29 8.26 1.01 11.03
N GLU A 30 9.21 1.33 10.14
CA GLU A 30 9.10 1.01 8.71
C GLU A 30 9.15 -0.49 8.42
N ASN A 31 9.92 -1.27 9.18
CA ASN A 31 10.04 -2.71 8.96
C ASN A 31 8.72 -3.41 9.26
N LYS A 32 8.07 -3.07 10.37
CA LYS A 32 6.71 -3.53 10.71
C LYS A 32 5.67 -3.06 9.70
N THR A 33 5.88 -1.90 9.09
CA THR A 33 5.02 -1.41 8.01
C THR A 33 5.17 -2.23 6.72
N ARG A 34 6.40 -2.60 6.35
CA ARG A 34 6.66 -3.50 5.21
C ARG A 34 6.15 -4.91 5.46
N GLU A 35 6.42 -5.48 6.64
CA GLU A 35 5.89 -6.79 7.04
C GLU A 35 4.36 -6.81 6.97
N PHE A 36 3.71 -5.75 7.45
CA PHE A 36 2.26 -5.63 7.35
C PHE A 36 1.78 -5.58 5.90
N GLY A 37 2.44 -4.82 5.02
CA GLY A 37 2.14 -4.81 3.59
C GLY A 37 2.26 -6.21 2.94
N SER A 38 3.33 -6.94 3.27
CA SER A 38 3.56 -8.31 2.79
C SER A 38 2.46 -9.27 3.25
N HIS A 39 2.10 -9.26 4.53
CA HIS A 39 1.01 -10.11 5.03
C HIS A 39 -0.34 -9.80 4.39
N ILE A 40 -0.63 -8.53 4.07
CA ILE A 40 -1.87 -8.17 3.38
C ILE A 40 -1.85 -8.66 1.93
N ALA A 41 -0.69 -8.62 1.25
CA ALA A 41 -0.54 -9.16 -0.10
C ALA A 41 -0.90 -10.65 -0.18
N ASP A 42 -0.46 -11.46 0.79
CA ASP A 42 -0.76 -12.90 0.83
C ASP A 42 -2.27 -13.21 0.97
N LEU A 43 -3.05 -12.27 1.49
CA LEU A 43 -4.50 -12.41 1.65
C LEU A 43 -5.28 -11.91 0.43
N CYS A 44 -4.63 -11.19 -0.48
CA CYS A 44 -5.27 -10.58 -1.64
C CYS A 44 -5.40 -11.56 -2.81
N ARG A 45 -6.39 -11.28 -3.66
CA ARG A 45 -6.69 -12.00 -4.89
C ARG A 45 -6.75 -11.00 -6.04
N LYS A 46 -6.62 -11.49 -7.26
CA LYS A 46 -6.79 -10.68 -8.47
C LYS A 46 -8.16 -9.97 -8.43
N GLY A 47 -8.15 -8.67 -8.71
CA GLY A 47 -9.34 -7.82 -8.69
C GLY A 47 -9.64 -7.16 -7.34
N ASP A 48 -8.88 -7.47 -6.28
CA ASP A 48 -8.99 -6.72 -5.03
C ASP A 48 -8.47 -5.29 -5.18
N VAL A 49 -9.14 -4.35 -4.52
CA VAL A 49 -8.68 -2.96 -4.39
C VAL A 49 -8.39 -2.67 -2.93
N ILE A 50 -7.25 -2.03 -2.68
CA ILE A 50 -6.83 -1.57 -1.36
C ILE A 50 -6.79 -0.05 -1.35
N SER A 51 -7.59 0.57 -0.48
CA SER A 51 -7.45 2.00 -0.19
C SER A 51 -6.63 2.20 1.08
N LEU A 52 -5.55 2.97 0.98
CA LEU A 52 -4.70 3.38 2.09
C LEU A 52 -4.96 4.84 2.43
N VAL A 53 -5.44 5.10 3.65
CA VAL A 53 -5.71 6.46 4.12
C VAL A 53 -4.87 6.77 5.35
N GLY A 54 -4.29 7.97 5.37
CA GLY A 54 -3.48 8.50 6.46
C GLY A 54 -2.73 9.76 6.04
N GLU A 55 -2.22 10.50 7.01
CA GLU A 55 -1.50 11.76 6.80
C GLU A 55 -0.19 11.60 6.00
N MET A 56 0.38 12.71 5.54
CA MET A 56 1.73 12.71 4.96
C MET A 56 2.73 12.13 5.99
N GLY A 57 3.61 11.23 5.55
CA GLY A 57 4.53 10.53 6.44
C GLY A 57 3.92 9.35 7.22
N SER A 58 2.66 8.99 7.00
CA SER A 58 2.00 7.89 7.70
C SER A 58 2.47 6.47 7.34
N GLY A 59 3.44 6.34 6.43
CA GLY A 59 3.97 5.05 6.00
C GLY A 59 3.22 4.37 4.84
N LYS A 60 2.33 5.06 4.12
CA LYS A 60 1.61 4.49 2.95
C LYS A 60 2.56 3.90 1.90
N THR A 61 3.59 4.65 1.49
CA THR A 61 4.58 4.17 0.53
C THR A 61 5.39 2.98 1.07
N VAL A 62 5.72 3.01 2.37
CA VAL A 62 6.43 1.90 3.03
C VAL A 62 5.56 0.63 3.07
N PHE A 63 4.26 0.76 3.28
CA PHE A 63 3.31 -0.33 3.14
C PHE A 63 3.30 -0.88 1.71
N CYS A 64 3.20 0.00 0.70
CA CYS A 64 3.20 -0.39 -0.71
C CYS A 64 4.48 -1.13 -1.09
N GLN A 65 5.64 -0.74 -0.55
CA GLN A 65 6.90 -1.47 -0.75
C GLN A 65 6.79 -2.94 -0.33
N GLY A 66 6.30 -3.19 0.90
CA GLY A 66 6.10 -4.56 1.38
C GLY A 66 5.08 -5.34 0.56
N PHE A 67 3.97 -4.68 0.21
CA PHE A 67 2.88 -5.27 -0.55
C PHE A 67 3.30 -5.69 -1.98
N VAL A 68 3.85 -4.75 -2.75
CA VAL A 68 4.23 -4.97 -4.15
C VAL A 68 5.35 -6.00 -4.24
N ARG A 69 6.38 -5.91 -3.39
CA ARG A 69 7.49 -6.87 -3.38
C ARG A 69 7.03 -8.30 -3.09
N GLN A 70 6.03 -8.45 -2.21
CA GLN A 70 5.45 -9.76 -1.92
C GLN A 70 4.68 -10.31 -3.12
N ILE A 71 3.76 -9.52 -3.71
CA ILE A 71 3.01 -9.94 -4.91
C ILE A 71 3.95 -10.29 -6.06
N CYS A 72 4.97 -9.47 -6.30
CA CYS A 72 5.92 -9.66 -7.38
C CYS A 72 7.00 -10.71 -7.09
N SER A 73 7.05 -11.25 -5.86
CA SER A 73 8.09 -12.17 -5.40
C SER A 73 9.53 -11.64 -5.60
N ASP A 74 9.72 -10.32 -5.50
CA ASP A 74 11.01 -9.64 -5.67
C ASP A 74 11.24 -8.66 -4.53
N LYS A 75 12.13 -9.02 -3.60
CA LYS A 75 12.48 -8.18 -2.44
C LYS A 75 13.30 -6.93 -2.80
N SER A 76 13.98 -6.95 -3.95
CA SER A 76 14.86 -5.88 -4.43
C SER A 76 14.12 -4.83 -5.27
N LEU A 77 12.90 -5.15 -5.72
CA LEU A 77 12.08 -4.27 -6.55
C LEU A 77 11.97 -2.87 -5.94
N GLN A 78 12.27 -1.87 -6.76
CA GLN A 78 12.13 -0.47 -6.37
C GLN A 78 10.67 -0.06 -6.46
N VAL A 79 10.09 0.28 -5.31
CA VAL A 79 8.70 0.71 -5.20
C VAL A 79 8.68 2.13 -4.64
N THR A 80 8.35 3.08 -5.50
CA THR A 80 8.30 4.51 -5.20
C THR A 80 6.86 5.01 -5.29
N SER A 81 6.56 6.14 -4.61
CA SER A 81 5.28 6.83 -4.82
C SER A 81 5.24 7.37 -6.25
N PRO A 82 4.13 7.19 -6.99
CA PRO A 82 3.92 7.80 -8.30
C PRO A 82 3.64 9.30 -8.13
N THR A 83 4.61 10.05 -7.62
CA THR A 83 4.44 11.47 -7.25
C THR A 83 4.05 12.36 -8.44
N TYR A 84 4.35 11.93 -9.68
CA TYR A 84 4.02 12.67 -10.90
C TYR A 84 3.19 11.86 -11.92
N LEU A 85 3.23 10.53 -11.87
CA LEU A 85 2.64 9.66 -12.91
C LEU A 85 1.21 9.21 -12.59
N LEU A 86 0.67 9.55 -11.40
CA LEU A 86 -0.59 9.07 -10.83
C LEU A 86 -0.66 7.55 -10.62
N ASP A 87 -0.09 6.73 -11.51
CA ASP A 87 -0.05 5.26 -11.44
C ASP A 87 1.36 4.73 -11.72
N ASN A 88 1.86 3.89 -10.82
CA ASN A 88 3.02 3.03 -11.06
C ASN A 88 2.52 1.59 -11.24
N LEU A 89 2.70 1.05 -12.44
CA LEU A 89 2.41 -0.35 -12.76
C LEU A 89 3.63 -1.23 -12.49
N TYR A 90 3.44 -2.26 -11.66
CA TYR A 90 4.42 -3.33 -11.45
C TYR A 90 3.85 -4.62 -12.04
N ASP A 91 4.52 -5.16 -13.05
CA ASP A 91 4.18 -6.44 -13.67
C ASP A 91 5.17 -7.50 -13.19
N SER A 92 4.63 -8.58 -12.64
CA SER A 92 5.41 -9.77 -12.31
C SER A 92 4.56 -11.02 -12.51
N HIS A 93 5.06 -11.95 -13.32
CA HIS A 93 4.47 -13.27 -13.57
C HIS A 93 2.96 -13.21 -13.95
N GLY A 94 2.54 -12.18 -14.70
CA GLY A 94 1.15 -12.01 -15.14
C GLY A 94 0.21 -11.43 -14.08
N ILE A 95 0.74 -10.95 -12.95
CA ILE A 95 0.03 -10.15 -11.96
C ILE A 95 0.47 -8.70 -12.08
N ASN A 96 -0.51 -7.84 -12.33
CA ASN A 96 -0.35 -6.39 -12.39
C ASN A 96 -0.75 -5.76 -11.05
N VAL A 97 0.17 -5.02 -10.44
CA VAL A 97 -0.14 -4.17 -9.30
C VAL A 97 -0.11 -2.72 -9.74
N HIS A 98 -1.26 -2.05 -9.65
CA HIS A 98 -1.40 -0.62 -9.85
C HIS A 98 -1.23 0.08 -8.50
N HIS A 99 -0.19 0.88 -8.36
CA HIS A 99 0.00 1.74 -7.20
C HIS A 99 -0.37 3.16 -7.60
N ILE A 100 -1.51 3.64 -7.09
CA ILE A 100 -2.04 4.96 -7.42
C ILE A 100 -1.95 5.88 -6.21
N ASP A 101 -1.44 7.09 -6.41
CA ASP A 101 -1.37 8.14 -5.37
C ASP A 101 -2.28 9.32 -5.75
N LEU A 102 -3.39 9.45 -5.01
CA LEU A 102 -4.43 10.44 -5.28
C LEU A 102 -4.17 11.77 -4.56
N TYR A 103 -3.06 11.93 -3.82
CA TYR A 103 -2.79 13.13 -3.03
C TYR A 103 -2.85 14.44 -3.85
N ARG A 104 -2.55 14.35 -5.15
CA ARG A 104 -2.53 15.50 -6.07
C ARG A 104 -3.80 15.72 -6.88
N LEU A 105 -4.84 14.90 -6.69
CA LEU A 105 -6.13 15.07 -7.38
C LEU A 105 -7.07 16.05 -6.67
N SER A 106 -6.59 16.79 -5.68
CA SER A 106 -7.28 17.94 -5.08
C SER A 106 -7.28 19.13 -6.04
N GLY A 107 -7.99 18.96 -7.16
CA GLY A 107 -8.35 20.01 -8.11
C GLY A 107 -9.85 19.93 -8.38
N GLY A 108 -10.63 20.55 -7.50
CA GLY A 108 -12.08 20.67 -7.52
C GLY A 108 -12.59 21.44 -6.32
#